data_AF-A0A410JRI4-F1
#
_entry.id   AF-A0A410JRI4-F1
#
_cell.length_a   1.000
_cell.length_b   1.000
_cell.length_c   1.000
_cell.angle_alpha   90.00
_cell.angle_beta   90.00
_cell.angle_gamma   90.00
#
_symmetry.space_group_name_H-M   'P 1'
#
loop_
_entity.id
_entity.type
_entity.pdbx_description
1 polymer ?
#
loop_
_entity_poly.entity_id
_entity_poly.type
_entity_poly.pdbx_seq_one_letter_code
_entity_poly.pdbx_strand_id
1 'polypeptide(L)'
;MKKESIDVSQAIIKVDSCGLSYKGHKLELGVPISEWEKVLGKPSRDTDLAFVWDDLGIAIDDWQNRDGKVTAVYIFFLNLDSPEANEGLLNYASDWVKFDEKKYRNGRVPMTEERINEIREESSPKNYIYPFKVYEGVVNLQGYPVKSGMKVEEINKYREKLPGEYTKFGYIDQDIDGVNDSGVTTKTFGGDYRAPGYECKDGRLQYFELTYTATGSLEYLKIGYESKEEYQNRKEFRE
;
A
#
# COMPACT_ATOMS: atom_id res chain seq x y z
N MET A 1 22.95 -12.57 -18.11
CA MET A 1 21.68 -12.44 -18.86
C MET A 1 21.17 -11.02 -18.69
N LYS A 2 20.93 -10.27 -19.79
CA LYS A 2 20.21 -8.99 -19.69
C LYS A 2 18.77 -9.32 -19.29
N LYS A 3 18.31 -8.83 -18.14
CA LYS A 3 16.90 -8.90 -17.75
C LYS A 3 16.10 -8.16 -18.84
N GLU A 4 15.10 -8.82 -19.43
CA GLU A 4 14.18 -8.17 -20.36
C GLU A 4 13.59 -6.92 -19.69
N SER A 5 13.56 -5.80 -20.42
CA SER A 5 12.91 -4.59 -19.95
C SER A 5 11.41 -4.84 -19.91
N ILE A 6 10.81 -4.77 -18.73
CA ILE A 6 9.35 -4.87 -18.58
C ILE A 6 8.73 -3.64 -19.27
N ASP A 7 7.88 -3.87 -20.27
CA ASP A 7 7.14 -2.79 -20.93
C ASP A 7 6.05 -2.23 -20.02
N VAL A 8 6.09 -0.92 -19.80
CA VAL A 8 5.13 -0.17 -18.98
C VAL A 8 4.16 0.66 -19.81
N SER A 9 4.24 0.59 -21.15
CA SER A 9 3.41 1.38 -22.06
C SER A 9 1.92 1.07 -21.90
N GLN A 10 1.61 -0.22 -21.69
CA GLN A 10 0.26 -0.78 -21.52
C GLN A 10 -0.24 -0.79 -20.07
N ALA A 11 0.55 -0.29 -19.11
CA ALA A 11 0.13 -0.23 -17.72
C ALA A 11 -1.13 0.62 -17.58
N ILE A 12 -2.19 0.05 -16.98
CA ILE A 12 -3.44 0.77 -16.76
C ILE A 12 -3.35 1.73 -15.56
N ILE A 13 -2.46 1.44 -14.61
CA ILE A 13 -2.09 2.35 -13.52
C ILE A 13 -0.76 2.99 -13.86
N LYS A 14 -0.74 4.33 -13.95
CA LYS A 14 0.47 5.11 -14.13
C LYS A 14 0.57 6.18 -13.07
N VAL A 15 1.71 6.28 -12.41
CA VAL A 15 1.98 7.20 -11.31
C VAL A 15 3.04 8.17 -11.79
N ASP A 16 2.66 9.42 -12.01
CA ASP A 16 3.55 10.50 -12.41
C ASP A 16 3.74 11.48 -11.26
N SER A 17 2.76 12.34 -10.99
CA SER A 17 2.79 13.40 -9.99
C SER A 17 1.45 13.52 -9.26
N CYS A 18 1.49 13.49 -7.94
CA CYS A 18 0.39 13.88 -7.03
C CYS A 18 -0.90 13.10 -7.21
N GLY A 19 -0.74 11.79 -7.28
CA GLY A 19 -1.80 10.83 -7.54
C GLY A 19 -1.35 9.83 -8.58
N LEU A 20 -2.31 9.37 -9.37
CA LEU A 20 -2.09 8.40 -10.44
C LEU A 20 -3.07 8.64 -11.58
N SER A 21 -2.92 7.87 -12.65
CA SER A 21 -3.94 7.69 -13.67
C SER A 21 -4.38 6.25 -13.74
N TYR A 22 -5.68 6.03 -13.92
CA TYR A 22 -6.29 4.71 -14.12
C TYR A 22 -6.98 4.69 -15.48
N LYS A 23 -6.56 3.78 -16.37
CA LYS A 23 -7.06 3.67 -17.75
C LYS A 23 -7.04 5.02 -18.51
N GLY A 24 -6.01 5.85 -18.25
CA GLY A 24 -5.85 7.16 -18.86
C GLY A 24 -6.60 8.32 -18.19
N HIS A 25 -7.45 8.05 -17.19
CA HIS A 25 -8.12 9.09 -16.40
C HIS A 25 -7.28 9.47 -15.19
N LYS A 26 -7.06 10.78 -14.98
CA LYS A 26 -6.25 11.29 -13.87
C LYS A 26 -7.05 11.25 -12.56
N LEU A 27 -6.39 10.83 -11.49
CA LEU A 27 -6.87 10.74 -10.13
C LEU A 27 -5.86 11.43 -9.20
N GLU A 28 -6.22 12.61 -8.68
CA GLU A 28 -5.33 13.43 -7.88
C GLU A 28 -5.48 13.10 -6.38
N LEU A 29 -4.38 13.14 -5.62
CA LEU A 29 -4.44 13.17 -4.15
C LEU A 29 -5.01 14.54 -3.70
N GLY A 30 -5.59 14.60 -2.50
CA GLY A 30 -6.13 15.85 -1.94
C GLY A 30 -7.46 16.31 -2.52
N VAL A 31 -8.11 15.43 -3.29
CA VAL A 31 -9.50 15.60 -3.72
C VAL A 31 -10.40 14.62 -2.96
N PRO A 32 -11.71 14.88 -2.86
CA PRO A 32 -12.65 13.96 -2.20
C PRO A 32 -12.74 12.60 -2.91
N ILE A 33 -13.11 11.56 -2.16
CA ILE A 33 -13.29 10.19 -2.70
C ILE A 33 -14.33 10.14 -3.84
N SER A 34 -15.32 11.04 -3.84
CA SER A 34 -16.34 11.12 -4.88
C SER A 34 -15.78 11.43 -6.28
N GLU A 35 -14.62 12.09 -6.39
CA GLU A 35 -13.94 12.26 -7.68
C GLU A 35 -13.29 10.96 -8.16
N TRP A 36 -12.82 10.12 -7.23
CA TRP A 36 -12.27 8.81 -7.54
C TRP A 36 -13.35 7.82 -7.97
N GLU A 37 -14.51 7.86 -7.30
CA GLU A 37 -15.67 7.03 -7.66
C GLU A 37 -16.17 7.25 -9.10
N LYS A 38 -16.00 8.46 -9.66
CA LYS A 38 -16.37 8.75 -11.06
C LYS A 38 -15.54 7.95 -12.07
N VAL A 39 -14.34 7.52 -11.68
CA VAL A 39 -13.40 6.79 -12.55
C VAL A 39 -13.36 5.30 -12.19
N LEU A 40 -13.31 4.98 -10.90
CA LEU A 40 -13.18 3.61 -10.40
C LEU A 40 -14.53 2.91 -10.20
N GLY A 41 -15.64 3.65 -10.20
CA GLY A 41 -16.93 3.17 -9.71
C GLY A 41 -17.03 3.25 -8.18
N LYS A 42 -18.15 2.79 -7.62
CA LYS A 42 -18.31 2.72 -6.15
C LYS A 42 -17.35 1.69 -5.53
N PRO A 43 -16.83 1.93 -4.31
CA PRO A 43 -16.04 0.92 -3.61
C PRO A 43 -16.90 -0.30 -3.31
N SER A 44 -16.26 -1.46 -3.28
CA SER A 44 -16.88 -2.73 -2.90
C SER A 44 -17.22 -2.75 -1.42
N ARG A 45 -16.35 -2.14 -0.59
CA ARG A 45 -16.46 -2.10 0.87
C ARG A 45 -15.91 -0.77 1.41
N ASP A 46 -16.45 -0.41 2.56
CA ASP A 46 -15.93 0.64 3.42
C ASP A 46 -15.49 -0.03 4.72
N THR A 47 -14.23 0.18 5.09
CA THR A 47 -13.61 -0.37 6.31
C THR A 47 -13.18 0.80 7.17
N ASP A 48 -12.92 0.56 8.46
CA ASP A 48 -12.45 1.61 9.38
C ASP A 48 -11.13 2.28 8.92
N LEU A 49 -10.39 1.66 7.99
CA LEU A 49 -9.10 2.15 7.48
C LEU A 49 -9.16 2.74 6.07
N ALA A 50 -10.08 2.27 5.22
CA ALA A 50 -10.10 2.64 3.80
C ALA A 50 -11.37 2.19 3.06
N PHE A 51 -11.64 2.87 1.95
CA PHE A 51 -12.53 2.40 0.89
C PHE A 51 -11.80 1.39 0.00
N VAL A 52 -12.40 0.22 -0.24
CA VAL A 52 -11.74 -0.90 -0.93
C VAL A 52 -12.47 -1.24 -2.23
N TRP A 53 -11.73 -1.30 -3.35
CA TRP A 53 -12.18 -1.83 -4.63
C TRP A 53 -11.64 -3.25 -4.82
N ASP A 54 -12.42 -4.24 -4.38
CA ASP A 54 -12.01 -5.64 -4.29
C ASP A 54 -11.55 -6.21 -5.64
N ASP A 55 -12.25 -5.87 -6.72
CA ASP A 55 -11.93 -6.36 -8.07
C ASP A 55 -10.73 -5.64 -8.71
N LEU A 56 -10.28 -4.53 -8.15
CA LEU A 56 -9.17 -3.73 -8.69
C LEU A 56 -7.84 -3.96 -7.97
N GLY A 57 -7.87 -4.58 -6.78
CA GLY A 57 -6.67 -4.66 -5.93
C GLY A 57 -6.25 -3.31 -5.36
N ILE A 58 -7.20 -2.40 -5.14
CA ILE A 58 -6.95 -1.03 -4.69
C ILE A 58 -7.71 -0.74 -3.39
N ALA A 59 -7.06 -0.07 -2.44
CA ALA A 59 -7.72 0.60 -1.32
C ALA A 59 -7.30 2.07 -1.24
N ILE A 60 -8.18 2.92 -0.72
CA ILE A 60 -7.97 4.37 -0.64
C ILE A 60 -8.32 4.87 0.77
N ASP A 61 -7.38 5.60 1.36
CA ASP A 61 -7.53 6.30 2.64
C ASP A 61 -7.86 7.77 2.39
N ASP A 62 -8.82 8.32 3.13
CA ASP A 62 -9.18 9.74 3.12
C ASP A 62 -9.22 10.40 4.52
N TRP A 63 -8.81 9.68 5.57
CA TRP A 63 -9.00 10.11 6.97
C TRP A 63 -7.71 10.63 7.63
N GLN A 64 -6.53 10.29 7.12
CA GLN A 64 -5.24 10.70 7.74
C GLN A 64 -5.11 12.22 7.93
N ASN A 65 -5.67 13.02 7.01
CA ASN A 65 -5.65 14.48 7.10
C ASN A 65 -6.92 15.09 7.74
N ARG A 66 -7.89 14.25 8.12
CA ARG A 66 -9.17 14.63 8.76
C ARG A 66 -9.97 15.70 7.98
N ASP A 67 -9.78 15.75 6.67
CA ASP A 67 -10.44 16.70 5.76
C ASP A 67 -11.30 16.01 4.69
N GLY A 68 -11.47 14.69 4.79
CA GLY A 68 -12.30 13.87 3.89
C GLY A 68 -11.77 13.82 2.46
N LYS A 69 -10.45 13.98 2.30
CA LYS A 69 -9.77 13.98 1.02
C LYS A 69 -8.78 12.84 0.96
N VAL A 70 -8.68 12.24 -0.22
CA VAL A 70 -7.78 11.12 -0.47
C VAL A 70 -6.35 11.48 -0.08
N THR A 71 -5.79 10.71 0.84
CA THR A 71 -4.46 10.92 1.42
C THR A 71 -3.45 9.92 0.88
N ALA A 72 -3.89 8.68 0.69
CA ALA A 72 -3.07 7.60 0.20
C ALA A 72 -3.88 6.60 -0.61
N VAL A 73 -3.21 5.97 -1.56
CA VAL A 73 -3.73 4.87 -2.37
C VAL A 73 -2.81 3.67 -2.20
N TYR A 74 -3.39 2.52 -1.94
CA TYR A 74 -2.71 1.25 -1.80
C TYR A 74 -3.04 0.36 -2.99
N ILE A 75 -2.02 -0.19 -3.63
CA ILE A 75 -2.13 -1.19 -4.70
C ILE A 75 -1.58 -2.50 -4.14
N PHE A 76 -2.46 -3.46 -3.90
CA PHE A 76 -2.12 -4.71 -3.22
C PHE A 76 -1.65 -5.79 -4.19
N PHE A 77 -0.58 -6.47 -3.80
CA PHE A 77 0.00 -7.62 -4.50
C PHE A 77 -0.18 -8.92 -3.70
N LEU A 78 -0.57 -8.83 -2.44
CA LEU A 78 -1.00 -9.92 -1.56
C LEU A 78 -2.39 -9.62 -0.96
N ASN A 79 -3.08 -10.65 -0.52
CA ASN A 79 -4.38 -10.56 0.17
C ASN A 79 -4.47 -11.62 1.27
N LEU A 80 -5.63 -11.70 1.94
CA LEU A 80 -5.87 -12.65 3.04
C LEU A 80 -5.89 -14.13 2.61
N ASP A 81 -5.91 -14.44 1.31
CA ASP A 81 -5.80 -15.82 0.81
C ASP A 81 -4.34 -16.22 0.55
N SER A 82 -3.37 -15.31 0.72
CA SER A 82 -1.96 -15.61 0.50
C SER A 82 -1.37 -16.49 1.61
N PRO A 83 -0.28 -17.24 1.34
CA PRO A 83 0.45 -17.98 2.36
C PRO A 83 0.87 -17.09 3.54
N GLU A 84 1.32 -15.87 3.27
CA GLU A 84 1.75 -14.88 4.25
C GLU A 84 0.63 -14.50 5.24
N ALA A 85 -0.63 -14.48 4.78
CA ALA A 85 -1.77 -14.22 5.66
C ALA A 85 -1.97 -15.34 6.69
N ASN A 86 -1.80 -16.60 6.28
CA ASN A 86 -1.94 -17.75 7.19
C ASN A 86 -0.83 -17.81 8.24
N GLU A 87 0.32 -17.18 7.96
CA GLU A 87 1.47 -17.07 8.86
C GLU A 87 1.44 -15.79 9.71
N GLY A 88 0.42 -14.93 9.55
CA GLY A 88 0.30 -13.66 10.31
C GLY A 88 1.36 -12.63 9.90
N LEU A 89 1.81 -12.64 8.64
CA LEU A 89 2.93 -11.82 8.16
C LEU A 89 2.49 -10.56 7.40
N LEU A 90 1.19 -10.33 7.28
CA LEU A 90 0.61 -9.17 6.60
C LEU A 90 0.56 -7.97 7.56
N ASN A 91 0.98 -6.80 7.09
CA ASN A 91 1.16 -5.63 7.97
C ASN A 91 -0.13 -5.13 8.63
N TYR A 92 -1.25 -5.09 7.90
CA TYR A 92 -2.57 -4.70 8.40
C TYR A 92 -3.41 -5.90 8.90
N ALA A 93 -2.84 -7.10 8.96
CA ALA A 93 -3.55 -8.32 9.35
C ALA A 93 -2.62 -9.33 10.06
N SER A 94 -1.69 -8.83 10.88
CA SER A 94 -0.69 -9.67 11.56
C SER A 94 -1.29 -10.58 12.63
N ASP A 95 -2.44 -10.19 13.18
CA ASP A 95 -3.25 -10.95 14.13
C ASP A 95 -4.39 -11.73 13.46
N TRP A 96 -4.55 -11.60 12.15
CA TRP A 96 -5.62 -12.27 11.43
C TRP A 96 -5.37 -13.77 11.38
N VAL A 97 -6.41 -14.54 11.74
CA VAL A 97 -6.41 -15.99 11.60
C VAL A 97 -7.70 -16.38 10.89
N LYS A 98 -7.57 -17.17 9.84
CA LYS A 98 -8.72 -17.73 9.13
C LYS A 98 -9.64 -18.45 10.12
N PHE A 99 -10.91 -18.05 10.14
CA PHE A 99 -11.90 -18.64 11.02
C PHE A 99 -12.02 -20.16 10.78
N ASP A 100 -11.79 -20.94 11.83
CA ASP A 100 -12.03 -22.38 11.87
C ASP A 100 -13.01 -22.72 12.99
N GLU A 101 -14.27 -22.93 12.61
CA GLU A 101 -15.34 -23.27 13.54
C GLU A 101 -15.03 -24.51 14.40
N LYS A 102 -14.32 -25.51 13.83
CA LYS A 102 -14.00 -26.75 14.55
C LYS A 102 -13.07 -26.49 15.72
N LYS A 103 -12.15 -25.52 15.60
CA LYS A 103 -11.23 -25.12 16.67
C LYS A 103 -11.97 -24.57 17.88
N TYR A 104 -13.06 -23.82 17.66
CA TYR A 104 -13.83 -23.18 18.74
C TYR A 104 -14.87 -24.10 19.36
N ARG A 105 -15.46 -25.02 18.58
CA ARG A 105 -16.40 -26.03 19.08
C ARG A 105 -15.74 -27.17 19.85
N ASN A 106 -14.57 -27.62 19.39
CA ASN A 106 -13.86 -28.79 19.93
C ASN A 106 -12.69 -28.41 20.86
N GLY A 107 -12.60 -27.14 21.27
CA GLY A 107 -11.58 -26.67 22.21
C GLY A 107 -11.75 -27.25 23.61
N ARG A 108 -10.72 -27.07 24.47
CA ARG A 108 -10.76 -27.50 25.89
C ARG A 108 -11.94 -26.92 26.68
N VAL A 109 -12.36 -25.72 26.32
CA VAL A 109 -13.60 -25.09 26.79
C VAL A 109 -14.40 -24.73 25.54
N PRO A 110 -15.46 -25.49 25.21
CA PRO A 110 -16.32 -25.19 24.08
C PRO A 110 -16.94 -23.79 24.24
N MET A 111 -16.85 -22.99 23.19
CA MET A 111 -17.47 -21.65 23.18
C MET A 111 -18.96 -21.72 22.87
N THR A 112 -19.71 -20.71 23.30
CA THR A 112 -21.13 -20.55 22.94
C THR A 112 -21.29 -20.20 21.46
N GLU A 113 -22.45 -20.49 20.86
CA GLU A 113 -22.77 -20.08 19.48
C GLU A 113 -22.61 -18.58 19.26
N GLU A 114 -23.06 -17.78 20.24
CA GLU A 114 -22.96 -16.33 20.21
C GLU A 114 -21.50 -15.89 20.08
N ARG A 115 -20.60 -16.43 20.92
CA ARG A 115 -19.18 -16.10 20.87
C ARG A 115 -18.51 -16.59 19.58
N ILE A 116 -18.93 -17.75 19.06
CA ILE A 116 -18.43 -18.28 17.78
C ILE A 116 -18.84 -17.34 16.62
N ASN A 117 -20.07 -16.83 16.62
CA ASN A 117 -20.54 -15.89 15.61
C ASN A 117 -19.85 -14.53 15.72
N GLU A 118 -19.60 -14.02 16.93
CA GLU A 118 -18.80 -12.81 17.14
C GLU A 118 -17.40 -12.97 16.53
N ILE A 119 -16.68 -14.05 16.88
CA ILE A 119 -15.33 -14.29 16.35
C ILE A 119 -15.35 -14.45 14.82
N ARG A 120 -16.35 -15.13 14.26
CA ARG A 120 -16.51 -15.27 12.80
C ARG A 120 -16.66 -13.91 12.14
N GLU A 121 -17.44 -13.02 12.74
CA GLU A 121 -17.66 -11.68 12.23
C GLU A 121 -16.41 -10.80 12.39
N GLU A 122 -15.74 -10.84 13.55
CA GLU A 122 -14.48 -10.12 13.82
C GLU A 122 -13.36 -10.53 12.84
N SER A 123 -13.20 -11.83 12.60
CA SER A 123 -12.18 -12.39 11.69
C SER A 123 -12.59 -12.36 10.21
N SER A 124 -13.75 -11.77 9.88
CA SER A 124 -14.25 -11.74 8.52
C SER A 124 -13.32 -10.92 7.61
N PRO A 125 -12.91 -11.45 6.44
CA PRO A 125 -12.07 -10.72 5.49
C PRO A 125 -12.58 -9.32 5.13
N LYS A 126 -13.89 -9.10 5.24
CA LYS A 126 -14.53 -7.81 4.93
C LYS A 126 -14.10 -6.66 5.86
N ASN A 127 -13.55 -6.96 7.03
CA ASN A 127 -13.12 -5.97 8.02
C ASN A 127 -11.70 -5.44 7.74
N TYR A 128 -10.98 -6.05 6.80
CA TYR A 128 -9.60 -5.71 6.51
C TYR A 128 -9.47 -4.94 5.20
N ILE A 129 -8.44 -4.11 5.12
CA ILE A 129 -8.12 -3.29 3.94
C ILE A 129 -7.72 -4.13 2.70
N TYR A 130 -7.32 -5.39 2.89
CA TYR A 130 -6.90 -6.27 1.81
C TYR A 130 -8.04 -6.54 0.82
N PRO A 131 -7.86 -6.22 -0.47
CA PRO A 131 -8.84 -6.53 -1.51
C PRO A 131 -8.98 -8.03 -1.71
N PHE A 132 -10.18 -8.49 -2.08
CA PHE A 132 -10.40 -9.92 -2.38
C PHE A 132 -9.64 -10.39 -3.63
N LYS A 133 -9.35 -9.50 -4.59
CA LYS A 133 -8.41 -9.77 -5.70
C LYS A 133 -7.22 -8.83 -5.63
N VAL A 134 -6.02 -9.38 -5.81
CA VAL A 134 -4.79 -8.59 -5.90
C VAL A 134 -4.64 -7.98 -7.29
N TYR A 135 -3.84 -6.91 -7.40
CA TYR A 135 -3.49 -6.33 -8.68
C TYR A 135 -2.43 -7.19 -9.39
N GLU A 136 -2.82 -7.80 -10.50
CA GLU A 136 -1.94 -8.69 -11.30
C GLU A 136 -1.13 -7.93 -12.37
N GLY A 137 -1.48 -6.67 -12.62
CA GLY A 137 -0.86 -5.85 -13.66
C GLY A 137 0.52 -5.31 -13.25
N VAL A 138 1.10 -4.53 -14.17
CA VAL A 138 2.29 -3.71 -13.90
C VAL A 138 1.81 -2.30 -13.56
N VAL A 139 2.35 -1.72 -12.49
CA VAL A 139 2.24 -0.29 -12.19
C VAL A 139 3.40 0.41 -12.90
N ASN A 140 3.07 1.43 -13.70
CA ASN A 140 4.08 2.34 -14.25
C ASN A 140 4.35 3.45 -13.23
N LEU A 141 5.37 3.25 -12.39
CA LEU A 141 5.82 4.21 -11.41
C LEU A 141 6.90 5.10 -12.01
N GLN A 142 6.52 6.29 -12.45
CA GLN A 142 7.40 7.31 -13.04
C GLN A 142 8.21 6.79 -14.23
N GLY A 143 7.60 5.99 -15.09
CA GLY A 143 8.23 5.37 -16.26
C GLY A 143 8.84 3.99 -16.00
N TYR A 144 8.75 3.46 -14.79
CA TYR A 144 9.39 2.20 -14.39
C TYR A 144 8.43 1.18 -13.78
N PRO A 145 8.70 -0.12 -13.96
CA PRO A 145 7.77 -1.17 -13.55
C PRO A 145 7.83 -1.44 -12.04
N VAL A 146 6.65 -1.57 -11.43
CA VAL A 146 6.44 -2.24 -10.14
C VAL A 146 5.35 -3.28 -10.34
N LYS A 147 5.58 -4.53 -9.92
CA LYS A 147 4.59 -5.62 -9.97
C LYS A 147 4.84 -6.62 -8.85
N SER A 148 3.87 -7.50 -8.62
CA SER A 148 3.98 -8.60 -7.66
C SER A 148 5.28 -9.41 -7.85
N GLY A 149 5.88 -9.79 -6.72
CA GLY A 149 7.12 -10.57 -6.64
C GLY A 149 8.41 -9.81 -6.98
N MET A 150 8.35 -8.51 -7.32
CA MET A 150 9.55 -7.71 -7.49
C MET A 150 10.23 -7.41 -6.16
N LYS A 151 11.56 -7.42 -6.18
CA LYS A 151 12.42 -7.03 -5.07
C LYS A 151 12.80 -5.55 -5.14
N VAL A 152 13.09 -4.92 -4.01
CA VAL A 152 13.46 -3.50 -3.95
C VAL A 152 14.75 -3.22 -4.72
N GLU A 153 15.75 -4.11 -4.68
CA GLU A 153 16.97 -3.96 -5.49
C GLU A 153 16.70 -4.02 -7.00
N GLU A 154 15.64 -4.71 -7.42
CA GLU A 154 15.25 -4.82 -8.83
C GLU A 154 14.53 -3.56 -9.29
N ILE A 155 13.61 -3.05 -8.47
CA ILE A 155 12.92 -1.78 -8.71
C ILE A 155 13.95 -0.63 -8.73
N ASN A 156 14.90 -0.63 -7.81
CA ASN A 156 15.94 0.39 -7.72
C ASN A 156 16.87 0.44 -8.94
N LYS A 157 17.18 -0.70 -9.58
CA LYS A 157 17.95 -0.72 -10.85
C LYS A 157 17.25 0.03 -11.99
N TYR A 158 15.92 0.05 -11.99
CA TYR A 158 15.15 0.85 -12.94
C TYR A 158 15.23 2.33 -12.59
N ARG A 159 15.08 2.66 -11.30
CA ARG A 159 15.08 4.04 -10.80
C ARG A 159 16.44 4.74 -10.83
N GLU A 160 17.55 4.01 -10.93
CA GLU A 160 18.90 4.58 -11.17
C GLU A 160 18.98 5.51 -12.38
N LYS A 161 18.04 5.39 -13.31
CA LYS A 161 17.96 6.16 -14.54
C LYS A 161 17.07 7.40 -14.42
N LEU A 162 16.41 7.63 -13.27
CA LEU A 162 15.60 8.82 -13.05
C LEU A 162 16.50 10.05 -12.83
N PRO A 163 16.19 11.22 -13.43
CA PRO A 163 16.92 12.45 -13.18
C PRO A 163 16.50 13.09 -11.85
N GLY A 164 17.39 13.82 -11.17
CA GLY A 164 17.07 14.64 -9.98
C GLY A 164 17.10 13.89 -8.64
N GLU A 165 16.42 14.45 -7.62
CA GLU A 165 16.33 13.90 -6.25
C GLU A 165 15.33 12.74 -6.10
N TYR A 166 14.80 12.20 -7.21
CA TYR A 166 13.92 11.02 -7.20
C TYR A 166 14.75 9.76 -6.96
N THR A 167 15.15 9.59 -5.72
CA THR A 167 16.09 8.56 -5.30
C THR A 167 15.49 7.16 -5.33
N LYS A 168 16.39 6.19 -5.19
CA LYS A 168 16.07 4.79 -4.90
C LYS A 168 15.19 4.70 -3.66
N PHE A 169 14.34 3.69 -3.62
CA PHE A 169 13.68 3.28 -2.40
C PHE A 169 14.73 2.91 -1.34
N GLY A 170 14.68 3.61 -0.22
CA GLY A 170 15.50 3.34 0.96
C GLY A 170 14.62 2.81 2.08
N TYR A 171 15.16 1.89 2.89
CA TYR A 171 14.47 1.37 4.07
C TYR A 171 14.03 2.52 4.99
N ILE A 172 12.83 2.43 5.54
CA ILE A 172 12.35 3.30 6.61
C ILE A 172 12.59 2.56 7.90
N ASP A 173 13.49 3.08 8.73
CA ASP A 173 13.71 2.51 10.03
C ASP A 173 12.54 2.83 10.96
N GLN A 174 11.78 1.79 11.30
CA GLN A 174 10.63 1.86 12.20
C GLN A 174 10.83 0.98 13.43
N ASP A 175 11.92 0.20 13.54
CA ASP A 175 12.19 -0.50 14.77
C ASP A 175 12.85 0.49 15.75
N ILE A 176 12.18 0.71 16.88
CA ILE A 176 12.60 1.71 17.88
C ILE A 176 13.75 1.11 18.71
N ASP A 177 14.79 0.61 18.04
CA ASP A 177 15.95 -0.04 18.65
C ASP A 177 17.08 0.97 18.97
N GLY A 178 16.95 2.20 18.49
CA GLY A 178 17.89 3.30 18.71
C GLY A 178 19.05 3.37 17.72
N VAL A 179 19.07 2.49 16.72
CA VAL A 179 19.88 2.62 15.49
C VAL A 179 19.06 3.40 14.46
N ASN A 180 19.72 4.04 13.49
CA ASN A 180 19.04 4.64 12.35
C ASN A 180 19.55 3.97 11.08
N ASP A 181 18.88 2.90 10.68
CA ASP A 181 19.12 2.15 9.46
C ASP A 181 18.36 2.73 8.24
N SER A 182 17.72 3.90 8.41
CA SER A 182 16.96 4.54 7.33
C SER A 182 17.86 4.86 6.15
N GLY A 183 17.49 4.37 4.97
CA GLY A 183 18.23 4.57 3.73
C GLY A 183 19.54 3.78 3.60
N VAL A 184 19.90 2.94 4.57
CA VAL A 184 21.20 2.22 4.60
C VAL A 184 21.21 1.00 3.68
N THR A 185 20.05 0.40 3.43
CA THR A 185 19.94 -0.86 2.70
C THR A 185 18.98 -0.77 1.51
N THR A 186 19.41 -1.40 0.41
CA THR A 186 18.64 -1.54 -0.84
C THR A 186 18.39 -3.01 -1.19
N LYS A 187 18.62 -3.92 -0.24
CA LYS A 187 18.27 -5.34 -0.36
C LYS A 187 16.90 -5.57 0.25
N THR A 188 16.12 -6.44 -0.37
CA THR A 188 14.78 -6.80 0.11
C THR A 188 14.83 -7.65 1.37
N PHE A 189 14.16 -7.17 2.41
CA PHE A 189 13.71 -7.90 3.60
C PHE A 189 12.37 -7.28 4.05
N GLY A 190 11.79 -7.78 5.13
CA GLY A 190 10.51 -7.26 5.63
C GLY A 190 10.61 -5.82 6.12
N GLY A 191 9.56 -5.05 5.87
CA GLY A 191 9.45 -3.65 6.27
C GLY A 191 9.18 -2.71 5.09
N ASP A 192 9.25 -1.41 5.40
CA ASP A 192 8.85 -0.36 4.48
C ASP A 192 10.07 0.28 3.80
N TYR A 193 9.92 0.59 2.52
CA TYR A 193 10.92 1.33 1.76
C TYR A 193 10.28 2.52 1.09
N ARG A 194 10.80 3.72 1.31
CA ARG A 194 10.24 4.96 0.77
C ARG A 194 11.14 5.60 -0.27
N ALA A 195 10.51 6.21 -1.27
CA ALA A 195 11.16 7.11 -2.22
C ALA A 195 10.32 8.39 -2.36
N PRO A 196 10.96 9.56 -2.55
CA PRO A 196 10.24 10.79 -2.78
C PRO A 196 9.58 10.80 -4.17
N GLY A 197 8.43 11.46 -4.24
CA GLY A 197 7.71 11.82 -5.46
C GLY A 197 7.75 13.33 -5.70
N TYR A 198 6.85 13.81 -6.55
CA TYR A 198 6.80 15.22 -6.94
C TYR A 198 6.11 16.10 -5.89
N GLU A 199 6.46 17.39 -5.87
CA GLU A 199 5.68 18.38 -5.12
C GLU A 199 4.30 18.59 -5.78
N CYS A 200 3.27 18.61 -4.93
CA CYS A 200 1.88 18.81 -5.34
C CYS A 200 1.50 20.26 -5.45
N LYS A 201 0.37 20.54 -6.09
CA LYS A 201 -0.10 21.92 -6.35
C LYS A 201 -0.23 22.75 -5.08
N ASP A 202 -0.47 22.11 -3.93
CA ASP A 202 -0.57 22.74 -2.62
C ASP A 202 0.77 22.82 -1.86
N GLY A 203 1.87 22.38 -2.48
CA GLY A 203 3.23 22.40 -1.95
C GLY A 203 3.62 21.15 -1.17
N ARG A 204 2.71 20.19 -0.94
CA ARG A 204 3.01 18.95 -0.21
C ARG A 204 3.80 17.98 -1.07
N LEU A 205 4.76 17.26 -0.49
CA LEU A 205 5.55 16.28 -1.25
C LEU A 205 4.83 14.95 -1.36
N GLN A 206 4.67 14.45 -2.59
CA GLN A 206 4.27 13.06 -2.83
C GLN A 206 5.38 12.12 -2.35
N TYR A 207 5.02 10.92 -1.91
CA TYR A 207 5.94 9.82 -1.65
C TYR A 207 5.38 8.50 -2.17
N PHE A 208 6.29 7.55 -2.37
CA PHE A 208 5.97 6.17 -2.69
C PHE A 208 6.55 5.27 -1.62
N GLU A 209 5.82 4.26 -1.23
CA GLU A 209 6.24 3.30 -0.20
C GLU A 209 5.96 1.88 -0.68
N LEU A 210 7.00 1.04 -0.65
CA LEU A 210 6.91 -0.38 -0.91
C LEU A 210 6.99 -1.10 0.43
N THR A 211 5.96 -1.85 0.77
CA THR A 211 5.92 -2.63 2.00
C THR A 211 6.13 -4.09 1.68
N TYR A 212 7.08 -4.71 2.36
CA TYR A 212 7.39 -6.13 2.24
C TYR A 212 7.02 -6.87 3.53
N THR A 213 6.45 -8.05 3.38
CA THR A 213 6.23 -8.98 4.49
C THR A 213 7.56 -9.45 5.09
N ALA A 214 7.54 -10.04 6.30
CA ALA A 214 8.76 -10.54 6.96
C ALA A 214 9.59 -11.53 6.11
N THR A 215 8.94 -12.25 5.18
CA THR A 215 9.59 -13.19 4.24
C THR A 215 10.12 -12.53 2.98
N GLY A 216 9.91 -11.21 2.81
CA GLY A 216 10.37 -10.43 1.66
C GLY A 216 9.42 -10.45 0.46
N SER A 217 8.18 -10.91 0.61
CA SER A 217 7.14 -10.77 -0.43
C SER A 217 6.62 -9.33 -0.46
N LEU A 218 6.58 -8.70 -1.63
CA LEU A 218 6.02 -7.36 -1.83
C LEU A 218 4.50 -7.41 -1.57
N GLU A 219 4.06 -6.72 -0.52
CA GLU A 219 2.67 -6.73 -0.06
C GLU A 219 1.82 -5.71 -0.79
N TYR A 220 2.26 -4.45 -0.80
CA TYR A 220 1.59 -3.36 -1.51
C TYR A 220 2.57 -2.25 -1.93
N LEU A 221 2.14 -1.46 -2.91
CA LEU A 221 2.69 -0.15 -3.22
C LEU A 221 1.71 0.91 -2.71
N LYS A 222 2.18 1.79 -1.83
CA LYS A 222 1.44 2.96 -1.36
C LYS A 222 1.91 4.21 -2.08
N ILE A 223 0.95 5.02 -2.52
CA ILE A 223 1.15 6.32 -3.14
C ILE A 223 0.48 7.34 -2.23
N GLY A 224 1.28 8.14 -1.54
CA GLY A 224 0.78 9.15 -0.60
C GLY A 224 1.43 10.51 -0.84
N TYR A 225 1.10 11.45 0.03
CA TYR A 225 1.76 12.75 0.11
C TYR A 225 1.89 13.17 1.57
N GLU A 226 2.72 14.17 1.85
CA GLU A 226 2.90 14.71 3.20
C GLU A 226 1.55 15.02 3.84
N SER A 227 1.46 14.74 5.13
CA SER A 227 0.36 15.25 5.93
C SER A 227 0.41 16.78 5.95
N LYS A 228 -0.72 17.41 6.27
CA LYS A 228 -0.75 18.86 6.41
C LYS A 228 0.23 19.36 7.47
N GLU A 229 0.40 18.62 8.55
CA GLU A 229 1.31 18.94 9.65
C GLU A 229 2.78 18.87 9.21
N GLU A 230 3.19 17.77 8.58
CA GLU A 230 4.55 17.62 8.03
C GLU A 230 4.91 18.74 7.07
N TYR A 231 3.96 19.13 6.21
CA TYR A 231 4.13 20.24 5.30
C TYR A 231 4.32 21.58 5.99
N GLN A 232 3.54 21.89 7.04
CA GLN A 232 3.73 23.13 7.80
C GLN A 232 5.08 23.13 8.52
N ASN A 233 5.44 22.02 9.18
CA ASN A 233 6.73 21.88 9.85
C ASN A 233 7.89 22.09 8.86
N ARG A 234 7.85 21.44 7.68
CA ARG A 234 8.87 21.60 6.64
C ARG A 234 9.00 23.05 6.16
N LYS A 235 7.90 23.80 6.10
CA LYS A 235 7.93 25.23 5.75
C LYS A 235 8.56 26.07 6.85
N GLU A 236 8.17 25.86 8.10
CA GLU A 236 8.69 26.61 9.25
C GLU A 236 10.20 26.44 9.43
N PHE A 237 10.76 25.25 9.14
CA PHE A 237 12.21 25.00 9.23
C PHE A 237 13.01 25.38 7.98
N ARG A 238 12.37 25.85 6.91
CA ARG A 238 13.02 26.32 5.66
C ARG A 238 13.07 27.85 5.54
N GLU A 239 12.42 28.58 6.45
CA GLU A 239 12.52 30.04 6.63
C GLU A 239 13.59 30.41 7.66
#